data_AF-A0A660NED4-F1
#
_entry.id   AF-A0A660NED4-F1
#
_cell.length_a   1.000
_cell.length_b   1.000
_cell.length_c   1.000
_cell.angle_alpha   90.00
_cell.angle_beta   90.00
_cell.angle_gamma   90.00
#
_symmetry.space_group_name_H-M   'P 1'
#
loop_
_entity.id
_entity.type
_entity.pdbx_description
1 polymer ?
#
loop_
_entity_poly.entity_id
_entity_poly.type
_entity_poly.pdbx_seq_one_letter_code
_entity_poly.pdbx_strand_id
1 'polypeptide(L)'
;MKLSDVLRYVAMFRALHTNVRHEHNRSPHKFILLYSMCVLYDKGSLKTARIALDDGLLNAWRAEFWENWARWVQNEHHQCKFATPFYHMRSEPFWHVKLREETGGEFGTSLRRIRENVEYVEIDDALAVLLRQPETNRLLRDVLLGQLFEIL
;
A
#
# COMPACT_ATOMS: atom_id res chain seq x y z
N MET A 1 2.36 -22.49 0.61
CA MET A 1 2.11 -21.48 -0.43
C MET A 1 1.14 -22.08 -1.45
N LYS A 2 0.02 -21.41 -1.77
CA LYS A 2 -0.90 -21.85 -2.83
C LYS A 2 -0.70 -20.98 -4.07
N LEU A 3 -0.47 -21.58 -5.23
CA LEU A 3 -0.29 -20.85 -6.49
C LEU A 3 -1.51 -19.97 -6.83
N SER A 4 -2.71 -20.43 -6.48
CA SER A 4 -3.95 -19.66 -6.65
C SER A 4 -3.93 -18.32 -5.93
N ASP A 5 -3.34 -18.25 -4.73
CA ASP A 5 -3.25 -17.01 -3.96
C ASP A 5 -2.28 -16.04 -4.63
N VAL A 6 -1.13 -16.54 -5.10
CA VAL A 6 -0.16 -15.72 -5.86
C VAL A 6 -0.84 -15.10 -7.08
N LEU A 7 -1.48 -15.92 -7.92
CA LEU A 7 -2.16 -15.43 -9.12
C LEU A 7 -3.25 -14.41 -8.81
N ARG A 8 -4.02 -14.64 -7.74
CA ARG A 8 -5.05 -13.70 -7.27
C ARG A 8 -4.46 -12.34 -6.92
N TYR A 9 -3.41 -12.29 -6.10
CA TYR A 9 -2.84 -11.01 -5.66
C TYR A 9 -2.04 -10.31 -6.78
N VAL A 10 -1.42 -11.06 -7.69
CA VAL A 10 -0.85 -10.48 -8.92
C VAL A 10 -1.93 -9.77 -9.73
N ALA A 11 -3.10 -10.40 -9.92
CA ALA A 11 -4.22 -9.79 -10.64
C ALA A 11 -4.74 -8.54 -9.91
N MET A 12 -4.92 -8.60 -8.59
CA MET A 12 -5.36 -7.46 -7.77
C MET A 12 -4.36 -6.29 -7.80
N PHE A 13 -3.06 -6.56 -7.76
CA PHE A 13 -2.02 -5.51 -7.80
C PHE A 13 -1.92 -4.84 -9.18
N ARG A 14 -2.26 -5.55 -10.27
CA ARG A 14 -2.40 -4.94 -11.61
C ARG A 14 -3.65 -4.06 -11.72
N ALA A 15 -4.74 -4.49 -11.07
CA ALA A 15 -6.04 -3.85 -11.15
C ALA A 15 -6.29 -2.79 -10.07
N LEU A 16 -5.27 -2.23 -9.41
CA LEU A 16 -5.46 -1.23 -8.34
C LEU A 16 -6.32 -0.06 -8.81
N HIS A 17 -7.34 0.30 -8.02
CA HIS A 17 -8.24 1.38 -8.36
C HIS A 17 -7.57 2.72 -8.14
N THR A 18 -7.14 3.38 -9.19
CA THR A 18 -6.47 4.70 -9.11
C THR A 18 -7.29 5.74 -9.82
N ASN A 19 -7.14 6.99 -9.40
CA ASN A 19 -7.68 8.10 -10.17
C ASN A 19 -6.98 8.18 -11.53
N VAL A 20 -7.77 8.26 -12.61
CA VAL A 20 -7.31 8.44 -14.00
C VAL A 20 -7.84 9.79 -14.45
N ARG A 21 -6.94 10.75 -14.67
CA ARG A 21 -7.30 12.04 -15.29
C ARG A 21 -7.09 12.02 -16.81
N HIS A 22 -6.04 11.33 -17.26
CA HIS A 22 -5.70 11.03 -18.66
C HIS A 22 -4.98 9.68 -18.73
N GLU A 23 -4.88 9.07 -19.92
CA GLU A 23 -4.33 7.73 -20.16
C GLU A 23 -2.92 7.53 -19.55
N HIS A 24 -2.10 8.59 -19.50
CA HIS A 24 -0.75 8.61 -18.93
C HIS A 24 -0.62 9.41 -17.62
N ASN A 25 -1.72 9.67 -16.91
CA ASN A 25 -1.72 10.43 -15.65
C ASN A 25 -2.47 9.66 -14.56
N ARG A 26 -2.12 8.38 -14.42
CA ARG A 26 -2.66 7.49 -13.39
C ARG A 26 -1.84 7.69 -12.12
N SER A 27 -2.53 7.81 -10.99
CA SER A 27 -1.87 8.13 -9.72
C SER A 27 -0.93 7.01 -9.21
N PRO A 28 0.38 7.26 -9.00
CA PRO A 28 1.36 6.24 -8.57
C PRO A 28 1.27 5.91 -7.07
N HIS A 29 0.54 6.68 -6.29
CA HIS A 29 0.61 6.67 -4.82
C HIS A 29 0.25 5.33 -4.18
N LYS A 30 -0.76 4.61 -4.70
CA LYS A 30 -1.13 3.27 -4.19
C LYS A 30 -0.04 2.25 -4.45
N PHE A 31 0.60 2.31 -5.64
CA PHE A 31 1.70 1.42 -6.01
C PHE A 31 2.89 1.61 -5.08
N ILE A 32 3.33 2.86 -4.88
CA ILE A 32 4.44 3.16 -3.97
C ILE A 32 4.10 2.78 -2.52
N LEU A 33 2.84 3.01 -2.07
CA LEU A 33 2.42 2.62 -0.72
C LEU A 33 2.56 1.10 -0.49
N LEU A 34 2.02 0.29 -1.42
CA LEU A 34 2.10 -1.17 -1.35
C LEU A 34 3.53 -1.67 -1.55
N TYR A 35 4.32 -1.06 -2.43
CA TYR A 35 5.72 -1.41 -2.63
C TYR A 35 6.50 -1.23 -1.32
N SER A 36 6.33 -0.10 -0.65
CA SER A 36 6.94 0.16 0.64
C SER A 36 6.47 -0.80 1.73
N MET A 37 5.19 -1.21 1.71
CA MET A 37 4.70 -2.27 2.60
C MET A 37 5.44 -3.59 2.37
N CYS A 38 5.62 -3.99 1.10
CA CYS A 38 6.35 -5.18 0.73
C CYS A 38 7.80 -5.12 1.24
N VAL A 39 8.46 -3.96 1.12
CA VAL A 39 9.81 -3.75 1.67
C VAL A 39 9.83 -3.88 3.19
N LEU A 40 8.83 -3.38 3.91
CA LEU A 40 8.75 -3.56 5.37
C LEU A 40 8.55 -5.02 5.78
N TYR A 41 7.81 -5.82 5.02
CA TYR A 41 7.71 -7.26 5.23
C TYR A 41 9.05 -7.97 4.99
N ASP A 42 9.76 -7.57 3.94
CA ASP A 42 11.09 -8.10 3.58
C ASP A 42 12.14 -7.77 4.67
N LYS A 43 12.09 -6.55 5.23
CA LYS A 43 12.91 -6.13 6.38
C LYS A 43 12.48 -6.76 7.71
N GLY A 44 11.34 -7.44 7.75
CA GLY A 44 10.76 -8.01 8.96
C GLY A 44 10.18 -7.00 9.94
N SER A 45 10.04 -5.72 9.55
CA SER A 45 9.35 -4.70 10.34
C SER A 45 7.83 -4.91 10.35
N LEU A 46 7.29 -5.50 9.28
CA LEU A 46 5.92 -6.02 9.23
C LEU A 46 5.93 -7.55 9.24
N LYS A 47 5.08 -8.15 10.07
CA LYS A 47 5.02 -9.61 10.24
C LYS A 47 3.61 -10.17 10.22
N THR A 48 2.58 -9.35 10.36
CA THR A 48 1.20 -9.77 10.60
C THR A 48 0.25 -9.11 9.63
N ALA A 49 -0.84 -9.83 9.31
CA ALA A 49 -1.90 -9.32 8.45
C ALA A 49 -2.59 -8.09 9.05
N ARG A 50 -2.77 -8.09 10.37
CA ARG A 50 -3.15 -6.91 11.15
C ARG A 50 -1.95 -6.00 11.37
N ILE A 51 -2.11 -4.74 10.99
CA ILE A 51 -1.11 -3.68 10.96
C ILE A 51 -1.59 -2.57 11.88
N ALA A 52 -1.04 -2.50 13.09
CA ALA A 52 -1.27 -1.39 14.00
C ALA A 52 -0.53 -0.15 13.48
N LEU A 53 -1.25 0.93 13.20
CA LEU A 53 -0.68 2.17 12.68
C LEU A 53 -0.07 3.03 13.80
N ASP A 54 0.83 2.46 14.59
CA ASP A 54 1.57 3.21 15.60
C ASP A 54 2.62 4.16 14.98
N ASP A 55 3.13 5.08 15.79
CA ASP A 55 4.06 6.11 15.33
C ASP A 55 5.38 5.52 14.81
N GLY A 56 5.85 4.41 15.38
CA GLY A 56 7.07 3.75 14.95
C GLY A 56 6.94 3.18 13.54
N LEU A 57 5.88 2.39 13.32
CA LEU A 57 5.61 1.80 12.02
C LEU A 57 5.27 2.86 10.97
N LEU A 58 4.44 3.85 11.29
CA LEU A 58 4.08 4.92 10.35
C LEU A 58 5.30 5.71 9.90
N ASN A 59 6.24 6.00 10.81
CA ASN A 59 7.49 6.67 10.46
C ASN A 59 8.38 5.80 9.57
N ALA A 60 8.52 4.51 9.87
CA ALA A 60 9.27 3.58 9.04
C ALA A 60 8.67 3.48 7.63
N TRP A 61 7.35 3.29 7.53
CA TRP A 61 6.66 3.20 6.25
C TRP A 61 6.75 4.50 5.45
N ARG A 62 6.65 5.65 6.13
CA ARG A 62 6.82 6.96 5.48
C ARG A 62 8.23 7.13 4.91
N ALA A 63 9.25 6.69 5.63
CA ALA A 63 10.63 6.69 5.14
C ALA A 63 10.78 5.82 3.88
N GLU A 64 10.29 4.57 3.92
CA GLU A 64 10.30 3.68 2.74
C GLU A 64 9.51 4.28 1.57
N PHE A 65 8.35 4.89 1.84
CA PHE A 65 7.53 5.55 0.82
C PHE A 65 8.29 6.67 0.13
N TRP A 66 8.97 7.52 0.88
CA TRP A 66 9.73 8.64 0.32
C TRP A 66 10.94 8.20 -0.49
N GLU A 67 11.69 7.21 0.01
CA GLU A 67 12.82 6.65 -0.72
C GLU A 67 12.36 6.04 -2.05
N ASN A 68 11.29 5.23 -2.03
CA ASN A 68 10.75 4.62 -3.24
C ASN A 68 10.10 5.65 -4.17
N TRP A 69 9.45 6.69 -3.63
CA TRP A 69 8.94 7.78 -4.44
C TRP A 69 10.05 8.47 -5.22
N ALA A 70 11.11 8.92 -4.53
CA ALA A 70 12.24 9.60 -5.15
C ALA A 70 12.95 8.72 -6.19
N ARG A 71 13.00 7.41 -5.95
CA ARG A 71 13.61 6.44 -6.86
C ARG A 71 12.80 6.25 -8.14
N TRP A 72 11.48 6.09 -8.02
CA TRP A 72 10.66 5.59 -9.12
C TRP A 72 9.79 6.66 -9.79
N VAL A 73 9.33 7.67 -9.05
CA VAL A 73 8.42 8.70 -9.56
C VAL A 73 9.23 9.95 -9.93
N GLN A 74 9.73 9.99 -11.17
CA GLN A 74 10.62 11.05 -11.67
C GLN A 74 9.90 12.11 -12.52
N ASN A 75 8.60 12.30 -12.32
CA ASN A 75 7.83 13.33 -13.03
C ASN A 75 7.38 14.47 -12.11
N GLU A 76 7.22 15.66 -12.69
CA GLU A 76 6.93 16.89 -11.92
C GLU A 76 5.45 17.08 -11.58
N HIS A 77 4.56 16.37 -12.27
CA HIS A 77 3.11 16.55 -12.12
C HIS A 77 2.51 15.77 -10.94
N HIS A 78 3.20 14.75 -10.44
CA HIS A 78 2.80 14.04 -9.23
C HIS A 78 3.49 14.60 -7.98
N GLN A 79 2.69 15.04 -7.01
CA GLN A 79 3.19 15.48 -5.71
C GLN A 79 3.30 14.30 -4.75
N CYS A 80 4.44 14.14 -4.09
CA CYS A 80 4.66 13.08 -3.12
C CYS A 80 3.74 13.22 -1.88
N LYS A 81 2.69 12.39 -1.79
CA LYS A 81 1.71 12.40 -0.68
C LYS A 81 1.55 11.02 -0.04
N PHE A 82 2.19 10.81 1.12
CA PHE A 82 2.15 9.53 1.85
C PHE A 82 0.77 9.14 2.41
N ALA A 83 0.03 10.09 3.00
CA ALA A 83 -1.20 9.78 3.74
C ALA A 83 -2.38 9.46 2.82
N THR A 84 -2.54 10.21 1.74
CA THR A 84 -3.66 10.11 0.79
C THR A 84 -3.92 8.69 0.28
N PRO A 85 -2.92 7.89 -0.17
CA PRO A 85 -3.18 6.54 -0.63
C PRO A 85 -3.77 5.61 0.43
N PHE A 86 -3.49 5.76 1.73
CA PHE A 86 -4.11 4.94 2.78
C PHE A 86 -5.64 5.04 2.76
N TYR A 87 -6.15 6.27 2.60
CA TYR A 87 -7.59 6.49 2.51
C TYR A 87 -8.19 5.81 1.27
N HIS A 88 -7.52 5.93 0.13
CA HIS A 88 -8.00 5.35 -1.11
C HIS A 88 -7.85 3.82 -1.17
N MET A 89 -6.94 3.22 -0.39
CA MET A 89 -6.79 1.76 -0.32
C MET A 89 -8.05 1.04 0.16
N ARG A 90 -8.99 1.73 0.84
CA ARG A 90 -10.27 1.14 1.26
C ARG A 90 -11.12 0.55 0.12
N SER A 91 -10.85 0.95 -1.13
CA SER A 91 -11.53 0.41 -2.30
C SER A 91 -10.94 -0.91 -2.79
N GLU A 92 -9.78 -1.32 -2.25
CA GLU A 92 -9.13 -2.56 -2.65
C GLU A 92 -9.66 -3.73 -1.81
N PRO A 93 -9.95 -4.88 -2.44
CA PRO A 93 -10.65 -6.00 -1.78
C PRO A 93 -9.81 -6.70 -0.70
N PHE A 94 -8.50 -6.49 -0.70
CA PHE A 94 -7.55 -7.11 0.23
C PHE A 94 -7.14 -6.16 1.38
N TRP A 95 -7.75 -4.97 1.50
CA TRP A 95 -7.38 -3.93 2.45
C TRP A 95 -8.58 -3.51 3.30
N HIS A 96 -8.57 -3.92 4.56
CA HIS A 96 -9.68 -3.74 5.49
C HIS A 96 -9.27 -2.73 6.56
N VAL A 97 -10.05 -1.65 6.73
CA VAL A 97 -9.76 -0.61 7.71
C VAL A 97 -10.66 -0.80 8.92
N LYS A 98 -10.08 -1.01 10.10
CA LYS A 98 -10.81 -0.93 11.36
C LYS A 98 -10.72 0.49 11.90
N LEU A 99 -11.88 1.14 11.97
CA LEU A 99 -12.02 2.43 12.63
C LEU A 99 -12.23 2.24 14.13
N ARG A 100 -11.78 3.24 14.90
CA ARG A 100 -12.13 3.35 16.31
C ARG A 100 -13.64 3.58 16.43
N GLU A 101 -14.24 3.12 17.52
CA GLU A 101 -15.70 3.18 17.71
C GLU A 101 -16.24 4.62 17.66
N GLU A 102 -15.43 5.59 18.07
CA GLU A 102 -15.78 7.01 18.16
C GLU A 102 -15.77 7.75 16.81
N THR A 103 -15.30 7.10 15.74
CA THR A 103 -14.95 7.77 14.47
C THR A 103 -16.14 8.15 13.57
N GLY A 104 -17.38 7.76 13.89
CA GLY A 104 -18.54 8.15 13.07
C GLY A 104 -18.52 7.64 11.62
N GLY A 105 -17.61 6.72 11.28
CA GLY A 105 -17.58 6.00 10.00
C GLY A 105 -16.56 6.49 8.96
N GLU A 106 -15.82 7.59 9.18
CA GLU A 106 -14.82 8.08 8.22
C GLU A 106 -13.53 8.60 8.86
N PHE A 107 -12.38 8.36 8.21
CA PHE A 107 -11.06 8.74 8.73
C PHE A 107 -10.26 9.73 7.85
N GLY A 108 -10.78 10.15 6.69
CA GLY A 108 -10.18 11.17 5.83
C GLY A 108 -8.76 10.86 5.27
N THR A 109 -8.17 11.84 4.57
CA THR A 109 -6.93 11.70 3.78
C THR A 109 -5.66 12.23 4.45
N SER A 110 -5.78 12.95 5.57
CA SER A 110 -4.61 13.50 6.27
C SER A 110 -4.04 12.50 7.26
N LEU A 111 -2.73 12.54 7.49
CA LEU A 111 -2.07 11.64 8.43
C LEU A 111 -2.64 11.78 9.84
N ARG A 112 -2.99 13.01 10.25
CA ARG A 112 -3.64 13.29 11.54
C ARG A 112 -4.96 12.52 11.66
N ARG A 113 -5.84 12.61 10.67
CA ARG A 113 -7.14 11.93 10.74
C ARG A 113 -6.98 10.42 10.68
N ILE A 114 -6.03 9.89 9.89
CA ILE A 114 -5.70 8.45 9.90
C ILE A 114 -5.31 8.01 11.32
N ARG A 115 -4.41 8.72 11.98
CA ARG A 115 -3.96 8.40 13.35
C ARG A 115 -5.09 8.44 14.39
N GLU A 116 -5.91 9.48 14.33
CA GLU A 116 -7.00 9.69 15.29
C GLU A 116 -8.11 8.65 15.14
N ASN A 117 -8.34 8.14 13.92
CA ASN A 117 -9.55 7.40 13.60
C ASN A 117 -9.33 5.93 13.21
N VAL A 118 -8.14 5.57 12.73
CA VAL A 118 -7.82 4.18 12.36
C VAL A 118 -7.21 3.47 13.56
N GLU A 119 -7.86 2.38 13.98
CA GLU A 119 -7.34 1.49 15.01
C GLU A 119 -6.24 0.59 14.43
N TYR A 120 -6.54 -0.05 13.30
CA TYR A 120 -5.58 -0.82 12.52
C TYR A 120 -6.06 -0.98 11.07
N VAL A 121 -5.12 -1.35 10.20
CA VAL A 121 -5.42 -1.90 8.88
C VAL A 121 -5.21 -3.40 8.96
N GLU A 122 -6.06 -4.18 8.31
CA GLU A 122 -5.88 -5.62 8.15
C GLU A 122 -5.84 -5.93 6.65
N ILE A 123 -4.75 -6.55 6.19
CA ILE A 123 -4.73 -7.17 4.87
C ILE A 123 -5.19 -8.61 4.97
N ASP A 124 -5.53 -9.24 3.85
CA ASP A 124 -5.84 -10.67 3.86
C ASP A 124 -4.68 -11.50 4.44
N ASP A 125 -4.99 -12.49 5.27
CA ASP A 125 -3.99 -13.39 5.84
C ASP A 125 -3.13 -14.09 4.77
N ALA A 126 -3.76 -14.49 3.67
CA ALA A 126 -3.08 -15.11 2.54
C ALA A 126 -2.07 -14.15 1.90
N LEU A 127 -2.38 -12.85 1.79
CA LEU A 127 -1.42 -11.85 1.30
C LEU A 127 -0.26 -11.70 2.28
N ALA A 128 -0.54 -11.59 3.58
CA ALA A 128 0.51 -11.48 4.60
C ALA A 128 1.46 -12.70 4.59
N VAL A 129 0.94 -13.91 4.37
CA VAL A 129 1.75 -15.12 4.19
C VAL A 129 2.70 -14.98 3.00
N LEU A 130 2.21 -14.51 1.85
CA LEU A 130 3.03 -14.32 0.65
C LEU A 130 4.08 -13.21 0.83
N LEU A 131 3.73 -12.11 1.49
CA LEU A 131 4.67 -11.01 1.72
C LEU A 131 5.80 -11.39 2.68
N ARG A 132 5.61 -12.39 3.56
CA ARG A 132 6.68 -12.91 4.42
C ARG A 132 7.66 -13.85 3.70
N GLN A 133 7.32 -14.37 2.53
CA GLN A 133 8.25 -15.22 1.77
C GLN A 133 9.04 -14.35 0.78
N PRO A 134 10.39 -14.39 0.80
CA PRO A 134 11.23 -13.52 -0.03
C PRO A 134 10.89 -13.60 -1.53
N GLU A 135 10.63 -14.81 -2.04
CA GLU A 135 10.37 -15.05 -3.46
C GLU A 135 9.05 -14.43 -3.92
N THR A 136 7.97 -14.64 -3.16
CA THR A 136 6.66 -14.09 -3.53
C THR A 136 6.55 -12.60 -3.24
N ASN A 137 7.22 -12.11 -2.20
CA ASN A 137 7.34 -10.67 -1.96
C ASN A 137 8.04 -9.98 -3.14
N ARG A 138 9.18 -10.52 -3.58
CA ARG A 138 9.90 -10.02 -4.77
C ARG A 138 9.02 -10.04 -6.00
N LEU A 139 8.32 -11.13 -6.28
CA LEU A 139 7.39 -11.22 -7.42
C LEU A 139 6.30 -10.14 -7.36
N LEU A 140 5.67 -9.94 -6.20
CA LEU A 140 4.62 -8.92 -6.04
C LEU A 140 5.17 -7.50 -6.17
N ARG A 141 6.41 -7.24 -5.71
CA ARG A 141 7.11 -5.97 -5.95
C ARG A 141 7.37 -5.73 -7.43
N ASP A 142 7.83 -6.76 -8.16
CA ASP A 142 8.08 -6.65 -9.60
C ASP A 142 6.78 -6.35 -10.38
N VAL A 143 5.65 -6.93 -9.95
CA VAL A 143 4.32 -6.62 -10.52
C VAL A 143 3.92 -5.17 -10.29
N LEU A 144 4.13 -4.65 -9.06
CA LEU A 144 3.84 -3.24 -8.76
C LEU A 144 4.72 -2.29 -9.58
N LEU A 145 6.01 -2.60 -9.73
CA LEU A 145 6.94 -1.80 -10.53
C LEU A 145 6.61 -1.84 -12.03
N GLY A 146 6.28 -3.00 -12.58
CA GLY A 146 5.88 -3.12 -13.98
C GLY A 146 4.67 -2.24 -14.30
N GLN A 147 3.66 -2.23 -13.43
CA GLN A 147 2.50 -1.36 -13.57
C GLN A 147 2.82 0.11 -13.35
N LEU A 148 3.74 0.41 -12.44
CA LEU A 148 4.22 1.77 -12.21
C LEU A 148 4.92 2.34 -13.45
N PHE A 149 5.74 1.54 -14.16
CA PHE A 149 6.40 1.97 -15.38
C PHE A 149 5.46 2.16 -16.57
N GLU A 150 4.29 1.52 -16.58
CA GLU A 150 3.27 1.75 -17.62
C GLU A 150 2.59 3.13 -17.48
N ILE A 151 2.67 3.76 -16.30
CA ILE A 151 1.86 4.93 -15.93
C ILE A 151 2.65 6.20 -15.63
N LEU A 152 3.98 6.10 -15.59
CA LEU A 152 4.92 7.21 -15.34
C LEU A 152 5.58 7.66 -16.62
#